data_AF-A0A316DPE0-F1
#
_entry.id   AF-A0A316DPE0-F1
#
_cell.length_a   1.000
_cell.length_b   1.000
_cell.length_c   1.000
_cell.angle_alpha   90.00
_cell.angle_beta   90.00
_cell.angle_gamma   90.00
#
_symmetry.space_group_name_H-M   'P 1'
#
loop_
_entity.id
_entity.type
_entity.pdbx_description
1 polymer ?
#
loop_
_entity_poly.entity_id
_entity_poly.type
_entity_poly.pdbx_seq_one_letter_code
_entity_poly.pdbx_strand_id
1 'polypeptide(L)'
;MKTYNPKGNKALLILNHKTSKKVLVDAVVLLEGDVNYTIFHLENGKQNLVAHSLKFYEPFLETHGFLRVHRSYMINPNHVEALDKQQFKVTMKNGREATVSRRNKKVFKRLS
;
A
#
# COMPACT_ATOMS: atom_id res chain seq x y z
N MET A 1 -11.53 -2.95 -19.30
CA MET A 1 -10.97 -2.03 -18.29
C MET A 1 -11.22 -2.65 -16.92
N LYS A 2 -10.19 -2.97 -16.12
CA LYS A 2 -10.41 -3.57 -14.78
C LYS A 2 -10.75 -2.44 -13.80
N THR A 3 -12.04 -2.27 -13.52
CA THR A 3 -12.57 -1.34 -12.52
C THR A 3 -12.07 -1.75 -11.12
N TYR A 4 -11.68 -0.77 -10.29
CA TYR A 4 -11.35 -1.02 -8.89
C TYR A 4 -12.65 -1.22 -8.12
N ASN A 5 -12.86 -2.43 -7.62
CA ASN A 5 -13.97 -2.73 -6.73
C ASN A 5 -13.39 -2.81 -5.30
N PRO A 6 -13.79 -1.93 -4.37
CA PRO A 6 -13.29 -1.95 -3.00
C PRO A 6 -13.73 -3.25 -2.31
N LYS A 7 -12.84 -4.25 -2.27
CA LYS A 7 -13.02 -5.44 -1.45
C LYS A 7 -12.49 -5.11 -0.07
N GLY A 8 -13.37 -4.78 0.87
CA GLY A 8 -13.05 -4.78 2.30
C GLY A 8 -12.79 -6.22 2.72
N ASN A 9 -11.52 -6.58 2.84
CA ASN A 9 -11.12 -7.95 3.13
C ASN A 9 -10.46 -7.95 4.51
N LYS A 10 -11.18 -8.48 5.51
CA LYS A 10 -10.72 -8.64 6.91
C LYS A 10 -9.65 -9.74 7.07
N ALA A 11 -8.76 -9.88 6.10
CA ALA A 11 -7.65 -10.82 6.15
C ALA A 11 -6.62 -10.36 7.20
N LEU A 12 -6.09 -11.33 7.95
CA LEU A 12 -4.98 -11.11 8.87
C LEU A 12 -3.66 -11.44 8.16
N LEU A 13 -2.75 -10.47 8.11
CA LEU A 13 -1.39 -10.66 7.64
C LEU A 13 -0.45 -10.83 8.83
N ILE A 14 0.28 -11.94 8.86
CA ILE A 14 1.35 -12.18 9.83
C ILE A 14 2.60 -11.46 9.33
N LEU A 15 3.05 -10.46 10.07
CA LEU A 15 4.26 -9.70 9.77
C LEU A 15 5.52 -10.39 10.27
N ASN A 16 5.41 -11.12 11.39
CA ASN A 16 6.52 -11.84 11.99
C ASN A 16 6.00 -13.01 12.84
N HIS A 17 6.46 -14.22 12.53
CA HIS A 17 6.06 -15.44 13.23
C HIS A 17 6.62 -15.55 14.65
N LYS A 18 7.85 -15.08 14.90
CA LYS A 18 8.50 -15.16 16.22
C LYS A 18 7.81 -14.25 17.25
N THR A 19 7.41 -13.05 16.83
CA THR A 19 6.75 -12.07 17.70
C THR A 19 5.22 -12.15 17.63
N SER A 20 4.67 -13.10 16.85
CA SER A 20 3.23 -13.20 16.56
C SER A 20 2.58 -11.88 16.12
N LYS A 21 3.36 -10.99 15.49
CA LYS A 21 2.89 -9.67 15.10
C LYS A 21 1.98 -9.80 13.88
N LYS A 22 0.75 -9.31 14.00
CA LYS A 22 -0.31 -9.42 13.00
C LYS A 22 -0.94 -8.06 12.74
N VAL A 23 -1.39 -7.85 11.51
CA VAL A 23 -2.19 -6.68 11.12
C VAL A 23 -3.37 -7.10 10.28
N LEU A 24 -4.48 -6.37 10.38
CA LEU A 24 -5.57 -6.49 9.42
C LEU A 24 -5.14 -5.82 8.13
N VAL A 25 -5.32 -6.49 7.00
CA VAL A 25 -4.97 -5.97 5.67
C VAL A 25 -5.70 -4.66 5.37
N ASP A 26 -6.99 -4.59 5.72
CA ASP A 26 -7.80 -3.38 5.56
C ASP A 26 -7.31 -2.19 6.40
N ALA A 27 -6.63 -2.43 7.53
CA ALA A 27 -6.07 -1.35 8.37
C ALA A 27 -4.74 -0.80 7.81
N VAL A 28 -4.16 -1.46 6.79
CA VAL A 28 -2.92 -1.00 6.14
C VAL A 28 -3.26 0.04 5.08
N VAL A 29 -2.68 1.23 5.24
CA VAL A 29 -2.88 2.38 4.35
C VAL A 29 -1.92 2.31 3.18
N LEU A 30 -0.62 2.18 3.45
CA LEU A 30 0.40 2.02 2.42
C LEU A 30 1.60 1.25 2.96
N LEU A 31 2.38 0.71 2.04
CA LEU A 31 3.66 0.08 2.31
C LEU A 31 4.77 0.90 1.64
N GLU A 32 5.83 1.12 2.40
CA GLU A 32 7.04 1.79 1.95
C GLU A 32 8.21 0.81 1.99
N GLY A 33 8.81 0.54 0.83
CA GLY A 33 9.93 -0.38 0.68
C GLY A 33 11.26 0.36 0.71
N ASP A 34 12.17 -0.14 1.55
CA ASP A 34 13.56 0.26 1.61
C ASP A 34 14.47 -0.96 1.47
N VAL A 35 14.91 -1.24 0.24
CA VAL A 35 15.76 -2.36 -0.17
C VAL A 35 15.25 -3.72 0.32
N ASN A 36 15.62 -4.13 1.54
CA ASN A 36 15.29 -5.41 2.15
C ASN A 36 14.23 -5.30 3.26
N TYR A 37 13.78 -4.09 3.55
CA TYR A 37 12.79 -3.80 4.57
C TYR A 37 11.53 -3.20 3.96
N THR A 38 10.43 -3.37 4.69
CA THR A 38 9.16 -2.73 4.36
C THR A 38 8.55 -2.13 5.62
N ILE A 39 8.07 -0.91 5.52
CA ILE A 39 7.31 -0.23 6.55
C ILE A 39 5.83 -0.31 6.18
N PHE A 40 5.04 -0.93 7.05
CA PHE A 40 3.59 -0.94 6.96
C PHE A 40 3.05 0.26 7.73
N HIS A 41 2.44 1.21 7.02
CA HIS A 41 1.77 2.36 7.60
C HIS A 41 0.29 2.03 7.82
N LEU A 42 -0.18 2.14 9.06
CA LEU A 42 -1.56 1.81 9.43
C LEU A 42 -2.45 3.06 9.52
N GLU A 43 -3.76 2.85 9.50
CA GLU A 43 -4.77 3.91 9.59
C GLU A 43 -4.70 4.69 10.92
N ASN A 44 -4.30 4.03 12.00
CA ASN A 44 -4.12 4.64 13.33
C ASN A 44 -2.78 5.37 13.50
N GLY A 45 -2.04 5.60 12.40
CA GLY A 45 -0.73 6.25 12.40
C GLY A 45 0.44 5.37 12.86
N LYS A 46 0.18 4.16 13.35
CA LYS A 46 1.26 3.22 13.73
C LYS A 46 2.02 2.73 12.50
N GLN A 47 3.29 2.42 12.71
CA GLN A 47 4.18 1.89 11.69
C GLN A 47 4.78 0.56 12.14
N ASN A 48 4.88 -0.40 11.21
CA ASN A 48 5.52 -1.68 11.47
C ASN A 48 6.61 -1.94 10.43
N LEU A 49 7.87 -1.93 10.88
CA LEU A 49 9.01 -2.35 10.07
C LEU A 49 9.11 -3.88 10.06
N VAL A 50 9.33 -4.45 8.88
CA VAL A 50 9.57 -5.88 8.67
C VAL A 50 10.78 -6.11 7.78
N ALA A 51 11.53 -7.17 8.04
CA ALA A 51 12.74 -7.56 7.32
C ALA A 51 12.44 -8.38 6.06
N HIS A 52 11.48 -7.91 5.26
CA HIS A 52 11.18 -8.43 3.94
C HIS A 52 10.97 -7.28 2.98
N SER A 53 11.40 -7.47 1.74
CA SER A 53 11.25 -6.45 0.69
C SER A 53 9.79 -6.29 0.27
N LEU A 54 9.47 -5.14 -0.32
CA LEU A 54 8.12 -4.86 -0.80
C LEU A 54 7.65 -5.88 -1.86
N LYS A 55 8.59 -6.45 -2.63
CA LYS A 55 8.33 -7.49 -3.63
C LYS A 55 7.83 -8.81 -3.01
N PHE A 56 8.20 -9.10 -1.76
CA PHE A 56 7.72 -10.29 -1.06
C PHE A 56 6.21 -10.22 -0.79
N TYR A 57 5.71 -9.05 -0.40
CA TYR A 57 4.30 -8.86 -0.03
C TYR A 57 3.40 -8.59 -1.24
N GLU A 58 3.96 -8.11 -2.34
CA GLU A 58 3.23 -7.65 -3.52
C GLU A 58 2.22 -8.67 -4.07
N PRO A 59 2.57 -9.93 -4.36
CA PRO A 59 1.60 -10.88 -4.91
C PRO A 59 0.38 -11.10 -4.02
N PHE A 60 0.59 -11.17 -2.69
CA PHE A 60 -0.49 -11.35 -1.73
C PHE A 60 -1.37 -10.10 -1.67
N LEU A 61 -0.76 -8.92 -1.55
CA LEU A 61 -1.51 -7.67 -1.39
C LEU A 61 -2.23 -7.23 -2.68
N GLU A 62 -1.72 -7.58 -3.85
CA GLU A 62 -2.43 -7.36 -5.12
C GLU A 62 -3.76 -8.10 -5.17
N THR A 63 -3.84 -9.32 -4.61
CA THR A 63 -5.12 -10.05 -4.51
C THR A 63 -6.12 -9.38 -3.56
N HIS A 64 -5.63 -8.50 -2.68
CA HIS A 64 -6.42 -7.67 -1.76
C HIS A 64 -6.64 -6.25 -2.29
N GLY A 65 -6.30 -5.99 -3.56
CA GLY A 65 -6.58 -4.71 -4.22
C GLY A 65 -5.54 -3.61 -4.00
N PHE A 66 -4.41 -3.92 -3.37
CA PHE A 66 -3.29 -2.98 -3.28
C PHE A 66 -2.68 -2.73 -4.65
N LEU A 67 -2.15 -1.51 -4.85
CA LEU A 67 -1.55 -1.10 -6.11
C LEU A 67 -0.09 -0.74 -5.93
N ARG A 68 0.80 -1.38 -6.70
CA ARG A 68 2.20 -0.97 -6.80
C ARG A 68 2.31 0.29 -7.65
N VAL A 69 2.62 1.42 -7.00
CA VAL A 69 2.68 2.73 -7.68
C VAL A 69 4.11 3.18 -7.95
N HIS A 70 5.06 2.73 -7.12
CA HIS A 70 6.48 3.01 -7.29
C HIS A 70 7.31 1.83 -6.79
N ARG A 71 8.62 1.79 -7.14
CA ARG A 71 9.52 0.73 -6.64
C ARG A 71 9.61 0.70 -5.11
N SER A 72 9.32 1.81 -4.45
CA SER A 72 9.30 1.93 -2.99
C SER A 72 7.90 2.05 -2.41
N TYR A 73 6.82 2.09 -3.21
CA TYR A 73 5.48 2.32 -2.68
C TYR A 73 4.42 1.39 -3.27
N MET A 74 3.63 0.80 -2.36
CA MET A 74 2.39 0.10 -2.67
C MET A 74 1.28 0.69 -1.80
N ILE A 75 0.17 1.10 -2.40
CA ILE A 75 -0.92 1.81 -1.69
C ILE A 75 -2.17 0.96 -1.62
N ASN A 76 -2.98 1.16 -0.57
CA ASN A 76 -4.35 0.68 -0.49
C ASN A 76 -5.30 1.77 -1.05
N PRO A 77 -5.96 1.57 -2.21
CA PRO A 77 -6.80 2.61 -2.78
C PRO A 77 -8.01 3.01 -1.91
N ASN A 78 -8.48 2.13 -1.02
CA ASN A 78 -9.54 2.44 -0.05
C ASN A 78 -9.17 3.58 0.92
N HIS A 79 -7.87 3.83 1.06
CA HIS A 79 -7.31 4.86 1.94
C HIS A 79 -6.74 6.06 1.18
N VAL A 80 -7.00 6.19 -0.12
CA VAL A 80 -6.62 7.39 -0.87
C VAL A 80 -7.52 8.56 -0.45
N GLU A 81 -6.89 9.70 -0.20
CA GLU A 81 -7.55 10.97 0.11
C GLU A 81 -7.50 11.92 -1.09
N ALA A 82 -6.32 12.08 -1.70
CA ALA A 82 -6.13 12.98 -2.84
C ALA A 82 -5.13 12.44 -3.86
N LEU A 83 -5.27 12.91 -5.11
CA LEU A 83 -4.41 12.57 -6.24
C LEU A 83 -3.82 13.84 -6.84
N ASP A 84 -2.51 13.95 -6.87
CA ASP A 84 -1.80 14.98 -7.62
C ASP A 84 -1.19 14.36 -8.89
N LYS A 85 -1.89 14.56 -10.01
CA LYS A 85 -1.47 14.06 -11.32
C LYS A 85 -0.29 14.85 -11.90
N GLN A 86 -0.07 16.09 -11.48
CA GLN A 86 1.02 16.93 -11.97
C GLN A 86 2.35 16.54 -11.30
N GLN A 87 2.32 16.32 -9.98
CA GLN A 87 3.49 15.91 -9.20
C GLN A 87 3.70 14.40 -9.14
N PHE A 88 2.82 13.61 -9.77
CA PHE A 88 2.80 12.15 -9.69
C PHE A 88 2.78 11.64 -8.25
N LYS A 89 1.82 12.11 -7.46
CA LYS A 89 1.74 11.87 -6.03
C LYS A 89 0.34 11.48 -5.59
N VAL A 90 0.26 10.64 -4.57
CA VAL A 90 -0.98 10.21 -3.92
C VAL A 90 -0.87 10.52 -2.44
N THR A 91 -1.89 11.18 -1.90
CA THR A 91 -2.02 11.45 -0.47
C THR A 91 -3.04 10.47 0.11
N MET A 92 -2.67 9.85 1.22
CA MET A 92 -3.47 8.86 1.92
C MET A 92 -4.17 9.47 3.13
N LYS A 93 -5.28 8.87 3.59
CA LYS A 93 -6.11 9.35 4.72
C LYS A 93 -5.37 9.53 6.05
N ASN A 94 -4.20 8.89 6.22
CA ASN A 94 -3.35 9.09 7.40
C ASN A 94 -2.30 10.21 7.21
N GLY A 95 -2.45 11.03 6.18
CA GLY A 95 -1.54 12.12 5.82
C GLY A 95 -0.24 11.68 5.16
N ARG A 96 0.01 10.37 5.00
CA ARG A 96 1.20 9.88 4.30
C ARG A 96 1.05 10.00 2.79
N GLU A 97 2.19 10.10 2.12
CA GLU A 97 2.23 10.35 0.68
C GLU A 97 3.07 9.29 -0.02
N ALA A 98 2.63 8.89 -1.21
CA ALA A 98 3.33 7.95 -2.06
C ALA A 98 3.58 8.59 -3.43
N THR A 99 4.83 8.55 -3.88
CA THR A 99 5.15 8.93 -5.25
C THR A 99 4.70 7.83 -6.21
N VAL A 100 4.25 8.22 -7.39
CA VAL A 100 3.85 7.35 -8.49
C VAL A 100 4.95 7.43 -9.55
N SER A 101 5.48 6.28 -9.98
CA SER A 101 6.47 6.30 -11.06
C SER A 101 5.81 6.75 -12.37
N ARG A 102 6.57 7.44 -13.24
CA ARG A 102 6.09 7.83 -14.58
C ARG A 102 5.54 6.63 -15.38
N ARG A 103 6.15 5.45 -15.22
CA ARG A 103 5.71 4.19 -15.84
C ARG A 103 4.35 3.72 -15.31
N ASN A 104 4.03 4.05 -14.06
CA ASN A 104 2.76 3.71 -13.41
C ASN A 104 1.72 4.82 -13.44
N LYS A 105 1.88 5.86 -14.28
CA LYS A 105 0.87 6.94 -14.46
C LYS A 105 -0.55 6.44 -14.75
N LYS A 106 -0.67 5.23 -15.33
CA LYS A 106 -1.95 4.55 -15.57
C LYS A 106 -2.73 4.26 -14.28
N VAL A 107 -2.07 4.21 -13.12
CA VAL A 107 -2.71 4.03 -11.81
C VAL A 107 -3.71 5.15 -11.53
N PHE A 108 -3.41 6.39 -11.93
CA PHE A 108 -4.36 7.49 -11.73
C PHE A 108 -5.72 7.26 -12.38
N LYS A 109 -5.77 6.53 -13.52
CA LYS A 109 -7.03 6.15 -14.18
C LYS A 109 -7.80 5.04 -13.45
N ARG A 110 -7.15 4.32 -12.53
CA ARG A 110 -7.77 3.27 -11.70
C ARG A 110 -8.30 3.84 -10.38
N LEU A 111 -7.83 5.04 -10.01
CA LEU A 111 -8.18 5.76 -8.77
C LEU A 111 -9.17 6.90 -9.01
N SER A 112 -9.41 7.29 -10.27
CA SER A 112 -10.47 8.21 -10.69
C SER A 112 -11.69 7.39 -11.14
#